data_AF-A0A8B6DPF8-F1
#
_entry.id   AF-A0A8B6DPF8-F1
#
_cell.length_a   1.000
_cell.length_b   1.000
_cell.length_c   1.000
_cell.angle_alpha   90.00
_cell.angle_beta   90.00
_cell.angle_gamma   90.00
#
_symmetry.space_group_name_H-M   'P 1'
#
loop_
_entity.id
_entity.type
_entity.pdbx_description
1 polymer ?
#
loop_
_entity_poly.entity_id
_entity_poly.type
_entity_poly.pdbx_seq_one_letter_code
_entity_poly.pdbx_strand_id
1 'polypeptide(L)'
;MPITDIEKTDEYICSSFLLEDIEEGYYVSMNFTVDETQIHHLSTGICEEPLSHEKTWSCAKTQGANCKGAAVNLGGWDQFTTDKGKIFFPEGLSIKVGSKTKLKYFIMEVHYRNILKASEQNKPSAAVTLRLTDKPSALYYQMYQLTNSGYIPANKPE
;
A
#
# COMPACT_ATOMS: atom_id res chain seq x y z
N MET A 1 -4.44 7.39 6.49
CA MET A 1 -3.40 8.28 5.93
C MET A 1 -3.52 9.62 6.62
N PRO A 2 -2.43 10.32 6.95
CA PRO A 2 -2.50 11.72 7.35
C PRO A 2 -3.20 12.54 6.26
N ILE A 3 -4.00 13.53 6.66
CA ILE A 3 -4.68 14.43 5.74
C ILE A 3 -3.63 15.33 5.06
N THR A 4 -3.72 15.45 3.74
CA THR A 4 -2.90 16.36 2.93
C THR A 4 -3.78 17.08 1.92
N ASP A 5 -3.34 18.25 1.46
CA ASP A 5 -3.89 18.87 0.26
C ASP A 5 -3.53 18.00 -0.96
N ILE A 6 -4.46 17.92 -1.91
CA ILE A 6 -4.28 17.32 -3.22
C ILE A 6 -4.41 18.45 -4.23
N GLU A 7 -3.32 18.80 -4.90
CA GLU A 7 -3.26 20.01 -5.73
C GLU A 7 -3.70 19.75 -7.17
N LYS A 8 -3.68 18.47 -7.61
CA LYS A 8 -3.98 18.08 -8.98
C LYS A 8 -4.91 16.87 -9.03
N THR A 9 -5.65 16.74 -10.13
CA THR A 9 -6.38 15.51 -10.44
C THR A 9 -5.41 14.36 -10.73
N ASP A 10 -5.85 13.13 -10.48
CA ASP A 10 -5.08 11.90 -10.69
C ASP A 10 -3.73 11.88 -9.93
N GLU A 11 -3.73 12.39 -8.70
CA GLU A 11 -2.52 12.49 -7.88
C GLU A 11 -2.35 11.27 -6.98
N TYR A 12 -1.11 10.78 -6.89
CA TYR A 12 -0.72 9.64 -6.07
C TYR A 12 0.03 10.12 -4.84
N ILE A 13 -0.56 9.87 -3.68
CA ILE A 13 0.06 10.18 -2.38
C ILE A 13 0.47 8.89 -1.70
N CYS A 14 1.68 8.90 -1.16
CA CYS A 14 2.29 7.79 -0.47
C CYS A 14 2.50 8.14 1.01
N SER A 15 2.45 7.13 1.87
CA SER A 15 2.74 7.24 3.30
C SER A 15 3.37 5.92 3.78
N SER A 16 4.18 6.01 4.82
CA SER A 16 4.78 4.86 5.49
C SER A 16 4.49 4.86 6.98
N PHE A 17 4.38 3.67 7.55
CA PHE A 17 4.27 3.47 8.99
C PHE A 17 5.30 2.42 9.44
N LEU A 18 6.13 2.75 10.42
CA LEU A 18 7.07 1.80 11.03
C LEU A 18 6.29 0.89 11.99
N LEU A 19 6.45 -0.42 11.87
CA LEU A 19 5.86 -1.41 12.78
C LEU A 19 6.67 -1.51 14.09
N GLU A 20 6.90 -0.36 14.74
CA GLU A 20 7.82 -0.23 15.89
C GLU A 20 7.34 -1.00 17.13
N ASP A 21 6.03 -1.01 17.38
CA ASP A 21 5.40 -1.69 18.53
C ASP A 21 5.33 -3.21 18.36
N ILE A 22 5.75 -3.75 17.22
CA ILE A 22 5.72 -5.18 16.91
C ILE A 22 7.17 -5.63 16.74
N GLU A 23 7.75 -6.26 17.77
CA GLU A 23 9.09 -6.85 17.63
C GLU A 23 9.12 -7.91 16.51
N GLU A 24 8.14 -8.80 16.56
CA GLU A 24 7.91 -9.87 15.60
C GLU A 24 6.41 -10.22 15.59
N GLY A 25 5.82 -10.34 14.40
CA GLY A 25 4.44 -10.76 14.22
C GLY A 25 4.18 -11.32 12.82
N TYR A 26 3.00 -11.87 12.62
CA TYR A 26 2.61 -12.56 11.39
C TYR A 26 1.34 -11.92 10.82
N TYR A 27 1.47 -11.30 9.65
CA TYR A 27 0.37 -10.67 8.94
C TYR A 27 -0.55 -11.71 8.30
N VAL A 28 -1.87 -11.61 8.56
CA VAL A 28 -2.87 -12.61 8.12
C VAL A 28 -4.04 -12.03 7.32
N SER A 29 -4.38 -10.75 7.51
CA SER A 29 -5.46 -10.10 6.76
C SER A 29 -5.42 -8.58 6.89
N MET A 30 -6.11 -7.88 5.99
CA MET A 30 -6.39 -6.45 6.14
C MET A 30 -7.82 -6.08 5.78
N ASN A 31 -8.29 -4.99 6.36
CA ASN A 31 -9.53 -4.32 6.00
C ASN A 31 -9.24 -2.88 5.56
N PHE A 32 -9.94 -2.42 4.53
CA PHE A 32 -9.87 -1.08 3.99
C PHE A 32 -11.11 -0.27 4.42
N THR A 33 -10.88 0.98 4.80
CA THR A 33 -11.92 2.00 4.96
C THR A 33 -11.55 3.14 4.03
N VAL A 34 -12.35 3.37 2.99
CA VAL A 34 -12.01 4.29 1.91
C VAL A 34 -13.20 5.20 1.61
N ASP A 35 -12.94 6.49 1.40
CA ASP A 35 -13.89 7.41 0.80
C ASP A 35 -13.88 7.28 -0.73
N GLU A 36 -14.81 6.48 -1.25
CA GLU A 36 -14.95 6.15 -2.67
C GLU A 36 -15.30 7.37 -3.53
N THR A 37 -15.75 8.48 -2.95
CA THR A 37 -16.09 9.68 -3.71
C THR A 37 -14.85 10.41 -4.23
N GLN A 38 -13.71 10.19 -3.59
CA GLN A 38 -12.45 10.90 -3.86
C GLN A 38 -11.29 9.99 -4.22
N ILE A 39 -11.31 8.75 -3.75
CA ILE A 39 -10.22 7.80 -3.95
C ILE A 39 -10.59 6.83 -5.07
N HIS A 40 -9.77 6.80 -6.11
CA HIS A 40 -9.97 5.91 -7.25
C HIS A 40 -9.49 4.48 -6.94
N HIS A 41 -8.32 4.36 -6.31
CA HIS A 41 -7.81 3.11 -5.75
C HIS A 41 -6.75 3.37 -4.68
N LEU A 42 -6.42 2.33 -3.95
CA LEU A 42 -5.40 2.31 -2.91
C LEU A 42 -4.58 1.03 -3.05
N SER A 43 -3.26 1.15 -2.95
CA SER A 43 -2.32 0.03 -2.96
C SER A 43 -1.54 -0.04 -1.66
N THR A 44 -1.22 -1.25 -1.21
CA THR A 44 -0.48 -1.47 0.03
C THR A 44 0.68 -2.43 -0.16
N GLY A 45 1.67 -2.26 0.70
CA GLY A 45 2.81 -3.17 0.77
C GLY A 45 3.47 -3.11 2.12
N ILE A 46 4.42 -4.02 2.31
CA ILE A 46 5.36 -3.98 3.42
C ILE A 46 6.77 -4.02 2.85
N CYS A 47 7.69 -3.27 3.44
CA CYS A 47 9.06 -3.24 2.97
C CYS A 47 10.09 -2.94 4.05
N GLU A 48 11.34 -3.02 3.63
CA GLU A 48 12.52 -2.83 4.45
C GLU A 48 12.76 -1.38 4.79
N GLU A 49 12.64 -0.48 3.81
CA GLU A 49 12.82 0.94 4.00
C GLU A 49 11.98 1.71 2.98
N PRO A 50 11.17 2.71 3.38
CA PRO A 50 10.50 3.58 2.44
C PRO A 50 11.52 4.49 1.71
N LEU A 51 11.15 4.98 0.53
CA LEU A 51 11.98 5.99 -0.16
C LEU A 51 11.84 7.41 0.42
N SER A 52 10.88 7.62 1.32
CA SER A 52 10.69 8.87 2.07
C SER A 52 10.20 8.57 3.48
N HIS A 53 10.66 9.35 4.46
CA HIS A 53 10.17 9.32 5.84
C HIS A 53 9.24 10.49 6.17
N GLU A 54 8.85 11.28 5.17
CA GLU A 54 7.80 12.29 5.33
C GLU A 54 6.49 11.60 5.71
N LYS A 55 5.62 12.28 6.46
CA LYS A 55 4.31 11.74 6.85
C LYS A 55 3.49 11.30 5.63
N THR A 56 3.56 12.11 4.58
CA THR A 56 2.99 11.86 3.26
C THR A 56 3.90 12.49 2.21
N TRP A 57 3.99 11.89 1.01
CA TRP A 57 4.73 12.46 -0.12
C TRP A 57 4.04 12.11 -1.44
N SER A 58 4.32 12.87 -2.50
CA SER A 58 3.90 12.50 -3.86
C SER A 58 4.70 11.28 -4.33
N CYS A 59 4.00 10.19 -4.69
CA CYS A 59 4.64 8.96 -5.20
C CYS A 59 5.36 9.18 -6.54
N ALA A 60 5.03 10.25 -7.27
CA ALA A 60 5.73 10.62 -8.50
C ALA A 60 7.21 10.96 -8.23
N LYS A 61 7.53 11.50 -7.04
CA LYS A 61 8.92 11.80 -6.64
C LYS A 61 9.80 10.54 -6.62
N THR A 62 9.18 9.37 -6.43
CA THR A 62 9.88 8.10 -6.28
C THR A 62 9.78 7.22 -7.54
N GLN A 63 9.27 7.79 -8.65
CA GLN A 63 9.16 7.13 -9.96
C GLN A 63 8.42 5.78 -9.90
N GLY A 64 7.43 5.66 -9.01
CA GLY A 64 6.63 4.44 -8.83
C GLY A 64 7.31 3.34 -8.01
N ALA A 65 8.58 3.50 -7.61
CA ALA A 65 9.14 2.72 -6.52
C ALA A 65 8.73 3.40 -5.21
N ASN A 66 8.35 2.67 -4.16
CA ASN A 66 8.07 3.28 -2.84
C ASN A 66 8.99 2.78 -1.74
N CYS A 67 9.82 1.79 -2.05
CA CYS A 67 10.67 1.08 -1.11
C CYS A 67 12.07 0.85 -1.66
N LYS A 68 13.04 0.76 -0.74
CA LYS A 68 14.39 0.26 -0.96
C LYS A 68 14.54 -1.09 -0.25
N GLY A 69 15.22 -2.03 -0.90
CA GLY A 69 15.47 -3.36 -0.32
C GLY A 69 14.30 -4.31 -0.50
N ALA A 70 14.09 -5.21 0.46
CA ALA A 70 13.01 -6.19 0.39
C ALA A 70 11.63 -5.50 0.44
N ALA A 71 10.72 -5.88 -0.45
CA ALA A 71 9.36 -5.38 -0.47
C ALA A 71 8.38 -6.49 -0.90
N VAL A 72 7.18 -6.44 -0.34
CA VAL A 72 6.07 -7.34 -0.68
C VAL A 72 4.83 -6.49 -0.90
N ASN A 73 4.20 -6.61 -2.07
CA ASN A 73 2.90 -6.02 -2.32
C ASN A 73 1.82 -6.86 -1.60
N LEU A 74 0.97 -6.22 -0.82
CA LEU A 74 -0.06 -6.92 -0.05
C LEU A 74 -1.45 -6.87 -0.72
N GLY A 75 -1.54 -6.26 -1.89
CA GLY A 75 -2.78 -5.94 -2.59
C GLY A 75 -3.29 -4.55 -2.25
N GLY A 76 -4.54 -4.29 -2.63
CA GLY A 76 -5.13 -2.97 -2.58
C GLY A 76 -6.65 -3.01 -2.59
N TRP A 77 -7.22 -1.82 -2.68
CA TRP A 77 -8.65 -1.58 -2.83
C TRP A 77 -8.89 -0.75 -4.08
N ASP A 78 -9.93 -1.09 -4.82
CA ASP A 78 -10.56 -0.25 -5.82
C ASP A 78 -12.11 -0.35 -5.73
N GLN A 79 -12.81 0.48 -6.48
CA GLN A 79 -14.28 0.51 -6.52
C GLN A 79 -14.94 -0.80 -7.03
N PHE A 80 -14.16 -1.71 -7.61
CA PHE A 80 -14.62 -3.00 -8.13
C PHE A 80 -14.31 -4.18 -7.19
N THR A 81 -13.58 -3.94 -6.09
CA THR A 81 -13.27 -4.97 -5.10
C THR A 81 -14.55 -5.47 -4.43
N THR A 82 -14.96 -6.71 -4.73
CA THR A 82 -16.25 -7.31 -4.32
C THR A 82 -16.36 -7.56 -2.82
N ASP A 83 -15.24 -7.70 -2.11
CA ASP A 83 -15.19 -8.24 -0.75
C ASP A 83 -15.32 -7.16 0.33
N LYS A 84 -16.02 -6.06 0.04
CA LYS A 84 -16.19 -4.89 0.91
C LYS A 84 -14.85 -4.33 1.41
N GLY A 85 -13.83 -4.38 0.56
CA GLY A 85 -12.47 -3.96 0.93
C GLY A 85 -11.86 -4.81 2.03
N LYS A 86 -11.93 -6.14 1.93
CA LYS A 86 -11.19 -7.04 2.80
C LYS A 86 -10.28 -7.93 1.97
N ILE A 87 -9.04 -8.09 2.43
CA ILE A 87 -8.11 -9.08 1.89
C ILE A 87 -7.81 -10.08 3.01
N PHE A 88 -8.08 -11.35 2.73
CA PHE A 88 -7.73 -12.47 3.60
C PHE A 88 -6.64 -13.28 2.94
N PHE A 89 -5.61 -13.63 3.70
CA PHE A 89 -4.71 -14.68 3.25
C PHE A 89 -5.39 -16.05 3.40
N PRO A 90 -5.06 -17.00 2.51
CA PRO A 90 -5.44 -18.40 2.68
C PRO A 90 -5.12 -18.90 4.09
N GLU A 91 -5.93 -19.83 4.60
CA GLU A 91 -5.70 -20.41 5.91
C GLU A 91 -4.30 -21.00 6.02
N GLY A 92 -3.62 -20.71 7.13
CA GLY A 92 -2.26 -21.17 7.38
C GLY A 92 -1.17 -20.45 6.58
N LEU A 93 -1.47 -19.32 5.92
CA LEU A 93 -0.50 -18.42 5.30
C LEU A 93 -0.36 -17.11 6.10
N SER A 94 0.89 -16.69 6.31
CA SER A 94 1.18 -15.38 6.88
C SER A 94 2.52 -14.84 6.39
N ILE A 95 2.71 -13.51 6.50
CA ILE A 95 4.01 -12.88 6.27
C ILE A 95 4.59 -12.44 7.61
N LYS A 96 5.83 -12.85 7.87
CA LYS A 96 6.59 -12.41 9.04
C LYS A 96 7.00 -10.94 8.89
N VAL A 97 6.63 -10.12 9.87
CA VAL A 97 6.85 -8.66 9.92
C VAL A 97 7.28 -8.21 11.31
N GLY A 98 7.70 -6.96 11.44
CA GLY A 98 8.05 -6.33 12.71
C GLY A 98 9.45 -5.72 12.71
N SER A 99 9.76 -4.98 13.76
CA SER A 99 10.98 -4.16 13.88
C SER A 99 12.28 -4.99 13.86
N LYS A 100 12.23 -6.28 14.24
CA LYS A 100 13.37 -7.22 14.15
C LYS A 100 13.46 -7.98 12.82
N THR A 101 12.56 -7.70 11.88
CA THR A 101 12.51 -8.38 10.58
C THR A 101 12.98 -7.44 9.45
N LYS A 102 13.23 -8.01 8.26
CA LYS A 102 13.48 -7.19 7.07
C LYS A 102 12.24 -6.44 6.60
N LEU A 103 11.02 -6.85 6.94
CA LEU A 103 9.77 -6.21 6.50
C LEU A 103 9.16 -5.45 7.68
N LYS A 104 9.65 -4.22 7.89
CA LYS A 104 9.39 -3.43 9.10
C LYS A 104 8.55 -2.17 8.85
N TYR A 105 8.37 -1.76 7.60
CA TYR A 105 7.48 -0.66 7.25
C TYR A 105 6.26 -1.16 6.51
N PHE A 106 5.09 -0.63 6.85
CA PHE A 106 3.90 -0.68 6.02
C PHE A 106 3.88 0.56 5.11
N ILE A 107 3.57 0.36 3.83
CA ILE A 107 3.43 1.42 2.83
C ILE A 107 2.02 1.43 2.30
N MET A 108 1.48 2.63 2.12
CA MET A 108 0.19 2.86 1.50
C MET A 108 0.34 3.93 0.43
N GLU A 109 -0.13 3.61 -0.77
CA GLU A 109 -0.27 4.51 -1.90
C GLU A 109 -1.76 4.73 -2.16
N VAL A 110 -2.19 5.98 -2.27
CA VAL A 110 -3.57 6.37 -2.52
C VAL A 110 -3.63 7.21 -3.76
N HIS A 111 -4.44 6.80 -4.72
CA HIS A 111 -4.70 7.53 -5.95
C HIS A 111 -5.99 8.33 -5.80
N TYR A 112 -5.85 9.65 -5.74
CA TYR A 112 -6.94 10.60 -5.62
C TYR A 112 -7.41 11.07 -7.00
N ARG A 113 -8.73 11.03 -7.22
CA ARG A 113 -9.34 11.42 -8.49
C ARG A 113 -9.40 12.94 -8.67
N ASN A 114 -9.69 13.68 -7.59
CA ASN A 114 -9.95 15.11 -7.65
C ASN A 114 -9.03 15.91 -6.71
N ILE A 115 -8.93 17.20 -7.01
CA ILE A 115 -8.33 18.21 -6.15
C ILE A 115 -9.10 18.28 -4.83
N LEU A 116 -8.37 18.35 -3.72
CA LEU A 116 -8.91 18.34 -2.37
C LEU A 116 -8.15 19.31 -1.49
N LYS A 117 -8.88 20.05 -0.65
CA LYS A 117 -8.25 20.88 0.38
C LYS A 117 -8.41 20.21 1.74
N ALA A 118 -7.31 20.03 2.45
CA ALA A 118 -7.24 19.52 3.82
C ALA A 118 -8.10 20.32 4.80
N SER A 119 -8.48 21.56 4.46
CA SER A 119 -9.37 22.42 5.24
C SER A 119 -10.88 22.13 5.06
N GLU A 120 -11.28 21.34 4.06
CA GLU A 120 -12.69 21.04 3.78
C GLU A 120 -13.35 20.18 4.88
N GLN A 121 -14.66 20.38 5.10
CA GLN A 121 -15.47 19.53 5.98
C GLN A 121 -15.75 18.19 5.29
N ASN A 122 -15.77 17.09 6.05
CA ASN A 122 -15.81 15.69 5.55
C ASN A 122 -14.59 15.32 4.70
N LYS A 123 -13.43 15.28 5.36
CA LYS A 123 -12.15 15.00 4.72
C LYS A 123 -12.14 13.55 4.21
N PRO A 124 -11.92 13.31 2.91
CA PRO A 124 -11.79 11.96 2.39
C PRO A 124 -10.62 11.28 3.08
N SER A 125 -10.91 10.10 3.63
CA SER A 125 -9.93 9.35 4.40
C SER A 125 -9.78 7.96 3.84
N ALA A 126 -8.53 7.50 3.84
CA ALA A 126 -8.18 6.13 3.59
C ALA A 126 -7.51 5.57 4.84
N ALA A 127 -8.00 4.45 5.34
CA ALA A 127 -7.40 3.73 6.44
C ALA A 127 -7.30 2.24 6.09
N VAL A 128 -6.22 1.63 6.54
CA VAL A 128 -5.99 0.19 6.44
C VAL A 128 -5.83 -0.33 7.86
N THR A 129 -6.64 -1.33 8.23
CA THR A 129 -6.47 -2.05 9.49
C THR A 129 -5.80 -3.39 9.19
N LEU A 130 -4.57 -3.55 9.66
CA LEU A 130 -3.83 -4.80 9.57
C LEU A 130 -4.20 -5.71 10.75
N ARG A 131 -4.39 -7.00 10.47
CA ARG A 131 -4.53 -8.03 11.50
C ARG A 131 -3.26 -8.86 11.56
N LEU A 132 -2.69 -8.94 12.76
CA LEU A 132 -1.48 -9.70 13.04
C LEU A 132 -1.80 -10.81 14.06
N THR A 133 -0.97 -11.85 14.06
CA THR A 133 -0.93 -12.90 15.09
C THR A 133 0.53 -13.13 15.52
N ASP A 134 0.70 -13.64 16.74
CA ASP A 134 1.96 -14.12 17.30
C ASP A 134 2.33 -15.55 16.83
N LYS A 135 1.37 -16.27 16.23
CA LYS A 135 1.57 -17.65 15.80
C LYS A 135 2.10 -17.71 14.36
N PRO A 136 3.26 -18.35 14.12
CA PRO A 136 3.74 -18.57 12.77
C PRO A 136 2.78 -19.47 12.00
N SER A 137 2.69 -19.21 10.70
CA SER A 137 1.97 -20.04 9.75
C SER A 137 2.74 -21.30 9.39
N ALA A 138 2.02 -22.36 8.97
CA ALA A 138 2.62 -23.56 8.40
C ALA A 138 3.10 -23.33 6.95
N LEU A 139 2.56 -22.33 6.26
CA LEU A 139 2.89 -21.98 4.88
C LEU A 139 3.69 -20.67 4.81
N TYR A 140 4.61 -20.61 3.85
CA TYR A 140 5.39 -19.42 3.54
C TYR A 140 4.75 -18.65 2.38
N TYR A 141 4.67 -17.33 2.54
CA TYR A 141 4.30 -16.44 1.45
C TYR A 141 5.52 -16.12 0.59
N GLN A 142 5.41 -16.30 -0.72
CA GLN A 142 6.41 -15.88 -1.69
C GLN A 142 5.72 -15.20 -2.88
N MET A 143 6.17 -14.00 -3.20
CA MET A 143 5.77 -13.28 -4.42
C MET A 143 6.81 -13.54 -5.51
N TYR A 144 6.36 -13.91 -6.70
CA TYR A 144 7.16 -13.95 -7.92
C TYR A 144 6.66 -12.85 -8.84
N GLN A 145 7.45 -11.78 -8.97
CA GLN A 145 7.13 -10.68 -9.88
C GLN A 145 7.80 -10.94 -11.22
N LEU A 146 6.98 -11.03 -12.28
CA LEU A 146 7.45 -11.10 -13.66
C LEU A 146 7.42 -9.69 -14.24
N THR A 147 8.57 -9.20 -14.67
CA THR A 147 8.71 -7.89 -15.32
C THR A 147 9.17 -8.08 -16.76
N ASN A 148 8.85 -7.12 -17.61
CA ASN A 148 9.37 -7.07 -18.98
C ASN A 148 10.18 -5.79 -19.17
N SER A 149 11.12 -5.82 -20.11
CA SER A 149 11.83 -4.63 -20.61
C SER A 149 11.37 -4.31 -22.03
N GLY A 150 10.08 -4.57 -22.31
CA GLY A 150 9.51 -4.39 -23.63
C GLY A 150 9.55 -2.93 -24.07
N TYR A 151 9.68 -2.70 -25.37
CA TYR A 151 9.58 -1.39 -26.00
C TYR A 151 8.58 -1.49 -27.14
N ILE A 152 7.54 -0.64 -27.11
CA ILE A 152 6.54 -0.54 -28.17
C ILE A 152 6.92 0.68 -29.03
N PRO A 153 7.43 0.49 -30.26
CA PRO A 153 7.79 1.60 -31.13
C PRO A 153 6.53 2.37 -31.56
N ALA A 154 6.63 3.70 -31.60
CA ALA A 154 5.56 4.54 -32.09
C ALA A 154 5.16 4.17 -33.53
N ASN A 155 3.85 4.07 -33.79
CA ASN A 155 3.26 3.81 -35.10
C ASN A 155 3.70 2.50 -35.79
N LYS A 156 4.17 1.51 -35.03
CA LYS A 156 4.41 0.16 -35.55
C LYS A 156 3.34 -0.78 -35.01
N PRO A 157 2.24 -1.01 -35.73
CA PRO A 157 1.33 -2.10 -35.39
C PRO A 157 2.10 -3.43 -35.49
N GLU A 158 1.84 -4.33 -34.55
CA GLU A 158 2.35 -5.70 -34.52
C GLU A 158 1.88 -6.50 -35.75
#